data_AF-A0A7J9Q0X6-F1
#
_entry.id   AF-A0A7J9Q0X6-F1
#
_cell.length_a   1.000
_cell.length_b   1.000
_cell.length_c   1.000
_cell.angle_alpha   90.00
_cell.angle_beta   90.00
_cell.angle_gamma   90.00
#
_symmetry.space_group_name_H-M   'P 1'
#
loop_
_entity.id
_entity.type
_entity.pdbx_description
1 polymer ?
#
loop_
_entity_poly.entity_id
_entity_poly.type
_entity_poly.pdbx_seq_one_letter_code
_entity_poly.pdbx_strand_id
1 'polypeptide(L)'
;MKKEIIVDKKKTKTLIKDSKSIRKEFLSLYTKACEEGKEEADFFHNVLKHLYGTEQQISNIRKMDGLEDSEFPRYLMSSKLIHDLFDYLVEDDEIEKMCQCTGVVDEKTNTIVPTEILKLGMSQRSSIYVKGDRRSINNTYSQLDDYLHSIVIQGHRHPGSGPGATQPSSIDLRNHKDMEMCYPVIGIIFVKGGYFRFFSSDDKFEIEIYGTINGKEVVKVDDRTYRIQDVN
;
A
#
# COMPACT_ATOMS: atom_id res chain seq x y z
N MET A 1 -2.49 3.82 -38.75
CA MET A 1 -3.53 2.87 -38.30
C MET A 1 -3.23 2.46 -36.86
N LYS A 2 -4.01 2.93 -35.88
CA LYS A 2 -4.00 2.31 -34.53
C LYS A 2 -4.76 0.99 -34.65
N LYS A 3 -4.13 -0.13 -34.31
CA LYS A 3 -4.86 -1.40 -34.13
C LYS A 3 -5.58 -1.30 -32.79
N GLU A 4 -6.91 -1.32 -32.79
CA GLU A 4 -7.68 -1.57 -31.57
C GLU A 4 -7.36 -2.99 -31.10
N ILE A 5 -6.77 -3.11 -29.91
CA ILE A 5 -6.62 -4.37 -29.21
C ILE A 5 -7.94 -4.60 -28.48
N ILE A 6 -8.84 -5.39 -29.06
CA ILE A 6 -10.09 -5.77 -28.39
C ILE A 6 -9.76 -6.81 -27.33
N VAL A 7 -9.91 -6.46 -26.05
CA VAL A 7 -9.67 -7.40 -24.95
C VAL A 7 -10.90 -8.29 -24.75
N ASP A 8 -10.74 -9.61 -24.87
CA ASP A 8 -11.81 -10.55 -24.53
C ASP A 8 -12.09 -10.51 -23.02
N LYS A 9 -13.16 -9.79 -22.66
CA LYS A 9 -13.61 -9.57 -21.29
C LYS A 9 -14.00 -10.87 -20.57
N LYS A 10 -14.42 -11.92 -21.30
CA LYS A 10 -14.79 -13.21 -20.70
C LYS A 10 -13.54 -14.03 -20.40
N LYS A 11 -12.60 -14.09 -21.34
CA LYS A 11 -11.33 -14.82 -21.18
C LYS A 11 -10.47 -14.22 -20.06
N THR A 12 -10.38 -12.89 -19.98
CA THR A 12 -9.64 -12.20 -18.91
C THR A 12 -10.25 -12.41 -17.52
N LYS A 13 -11.59 -12.44 -17.39
CA LYS A 13 -12.25 -12.80 -16.12
C LYS A 13 -11.92 -14.21 -15.66
N THR A 14 -11.90 -15.18 -16.59
CA THR A 14 -11.51 -16.56 -16.27
C THR A 14 -10.05 -16.64 -15.82
N LEU A 15 -9.13 -15.97 -16.52
CA LEU A 15 -7.71 -15.92 -16.14
C LEU A 15 -7.48 -15.35 -14.74
N ILE A 16 -8.19 -14.27 -14.37
CA ILE A 16 -8.11 -13.71 -13.01
C ILE A 16 -8.64 -14.71 -11.98
N LYS A 17 -9.75 -15.40 -12.27
CA LYS A 17 -10.32 -16.41 -11.37
C LYS A 17 -9.36 -17.57 -11.14
N ASP A 18 -8.75 -18.08 -12.20
CA ASP A 18 -7.80 -19.19 -12.14
C ASP A 18 -6.52 -18.76 -11.42
N SER A 19 -6.04 -17.53 -11.69
CA SER A 19 -4.90 -16.93 -10.97
C SER A 19 -5.16 -16.83 -9.47
N LYS A 20 -6.34 -16.39 -9.03
CA LYS A 20 -6.72 -16.35 -7.61
C LYS A 20 -6.71 -17.74 -6.96
N SER A 21 -7.14 -18.78 -7.69
CA SER A 21 -7.10 -20.16 -7.19
C SER A 21 -5.66 -20.64 -7.01
N ILE A 22 -4.80 -20.41 -8.01
CA ILE A 22 -3.36 -20.75 -7.95
C ILE A 22 -2.69 -19.98 -6.81
N ARG A 23 -3.01 -18.70 -6.66
CA ARG A 23 -2.48 -17.83 -5.61
C ARG A 23 -2.76 -18.40 -4.22
N LYS A 24 -3.98 -18.86 -3.97
CA LYS A 24 -4.35 -19.47 -2.68
C LYS A 24 -3.51 -20.71 -2.36
N GLU A 25 -3.23 -21.54 -3.36
CA GLU A 25 -2.37 -22.72 -3.21
C GLU A 25 -0.92 -22.31 -2.89
N PHE A 26 -0.35 -21.39 -3.68
CA PHE A 26 1.01 -20.88 -3.45
C PHE A 26 1.14 -20.16 -2.10
N LEU A 27 0.11 -19.45 -1.65
CA LEU A 27 0.09 -18.79 -0.35
C LEU A 27 0.08 -19.80 0.80
N SER A 28 -0.66 -20.90 0.65
CA SER A 28 -0.64 -22.00 1.61
C SER A 28 0.75 -22.65 1.69
N LEU A 29 1.38 -22.92 0.55
CA LEU A 29 2.73 -23.49 0.48
C LEU A 29 3.78 -22.56 1.08
N TYR A 30 3.69 -21.27 0.75
CA TYR A 30 4.55 -20.23 1.29
C TYR A 30 4.44 -20.11 2.80
N THR A 31 3.21 -20.09 3.33
CA THR A 31 2.94 -20.00 4.78
C THR A 31 3.60 -21.18 5.50
N LYS A 32 3.36 -22.41 5.02
CA LYS A 32 3.97 -23.62 5.57
C LYS A 32 5.51 -23.55 5.55
N ALA A 33 6.10 -23.13 4.43
CA ALA A 33 7.55 -23.00 4.32
C ALA A 33 8.13 -21.98 5.33
N CYS A 34 7.42 -20.87 5.56
CA CYS A 34 7.84 -19.88 6.57
C CYS A 34 7.76 -20.43 8.00
N GLU A 35 6.72 -21.19 8.33
CA GLU A 35 6.58 -21.81 9.65
C GLU A 35 7.64 -22.86 9.93
N GLU A 36 8.09 -23.56 8.90
CA GLU A 36 9.14 -24.57 8.96
C GLU A 36 10.56 -23.96 8.84
N GLY A 37 10.69 -22.64 8.66
CA GLY A 37 11.98 -21.97 8.51
C GLY A 37 12.76 -22.36 7.25
N LYS A 38 12.04 -22.73 6.18
CA LYS A 38 12.60 -23.27 4.93
C LYS A 38 13.03 -22.18 3.95
N GLU A 39 14.12 -22.43 3.23
CA GLU A 39 14.65 -21.50 2.21
C GLU A 39 13.70 -21.36 1.01
N GLU A 40 12.90 -22.40 0.73
CA GLU A 40 11.87 -22.41 -0.31
C GLU A 40 10.78 -21.36 -0.10
N ALA A 41 10.68 -20.78 1.11
CA ALA A 41 9.82 -19.63 1.37
C ALA A 41 10.11 -18.47 0.40
N ASP A 42 11.38 -18.21 0.09
CA ASP A 42 11.76 -17.11 -0.81
C ASP A 42 11.34 -17.41 -2.26
N PHE A 43 11.38 -18.67 -2.67
CA PHE A 43 10.85 -19.09 -3.97
C PHE A 43 9.34 -18.84 -4.06
N PHE A 44 8.56 -19.31 -3.08
CA PHE A 44 7.11 -19.12 -3.11
C PHE A 44 6.71 -17.64 -3.01
N HIS A 45 7.44 -16.83 -2.23
CA HIS A 45 7.26 -15.38 -2.16
C HIS A 45 7.43 -14.72 -3.54
N ASN A 46 8.48 -15.09 -4.28
CA ASN A 46 8.72 -14.55 -5.62
C ASN A 46 7.63 -14.96 -6.62
N VAL A 47 7.14 -16.20 -6.56
CA VAL A 47 6.02 -16.63 -7.40
C VAL A 47 4.75 -15.84 -7.08
N LEU A 48 4.42 -15.69 -5.80
CA LEU A 48 3.29 -14.86 -5.37
C LEU A 48 3.41 -13.42 -5.87
N LYS A 49 4.60 -12.81 -5.72
CA LYS A 49 4.89 -11.46 -6.23
C LYS A 49 4.57 -11.34 -7.73
N HIS A 50 4.98 -12.32 -8.53
CA HIS A 50 4.70 -12.34 -9.97
C HIS A 50 3.22 -12.57 -10.30
N LEU A 51 2.52 -13.41 -9.54
CA LEU A 51 1.08 -13.61 -9.71
C LEU A 51 0.31 -12.32 -9.42
N TYR A 52 0.58 -11.66 -8.30
CA TYR A 52 -0.02 -10.36 -7.97
C TYR A 52 0.27 -9.31 -9.06
N GLY A 53 1.53 -9.25 -9.53
CA GLY A 53 1.91 -8.33 -10.61
C GLY A 53 1.17 -8.57 -11.92
N THR A 54 0.99 -9.83 -12.28
CA THR A 54 0.26 -10.20 -13.50
C THR A 54 -1.23 -9.86 -13.37
N GLU A 55 -1.84 -10.13 -12.22
CA GLU A 55 -3.24 -9.78 -11.94
C GLU A 55 -3.47 -8.26 -12.07
N GLN A 56 -2.57 -7.47 -11.49
CA GLN A 56 -2.63 -6.00 -11.55
C GLN A 56 -2.48 -5.50 -13.00
N GLN A 57 -1.54 -6.04 -13.76
CA GLN A 57 -1.36 -5.70 -15.17
C GLN A 57 -2.59 -6.05 -16.02
N ILE A 58 -3.19 -7.23 -15.81
CA ILE A 58 -4.43 -7.63 -16.49
C ILE A 58 -5.58 -6.67 -16.11
N SER A 59 -5.68 -6.29 -14.84
CA SER A 59 -6.66 -5.30 -14.37
C SER A 59 -6.46 -3.96 -15.08
N ASN A 60 -5.23 -3.45 -15.16
CA ASN A 60 -4.89 -2.21 -15.85
C ASN A 60 -5.20 -2.26 -17.35
N ILE A 61 -4.91 -3.38 -18.03
CA ILE A 61 -5.28 -3.57 -19.45
C ILE A 61 -6.79 -3.49 -19.64
N ARG A 62 -7.59 -4.01 -18.70
CA ARG A 62 -9.07 -3.90 -18.76
C ARG A 62 -9.55 -2.47 -18.57
N LYS A 63 -8.82 -1.64 -17.80
CA LYS A 63 -9.11 -0.20 -17.63
C LYS A 63 -8.86 0.61 -18.91
N MET A 64 -7.89 0.20 -19.73
CA MET A 64 -7.61 0.86 -21.02
C MET A 64 -8.71 0.64 -22.09
N ASP A 65 -9.63 -0.31 -21.89
CA ASP A 65 -10.64 -0.76 -22.87
C ASP A 65 -12.03 -0.09 -22.71
N GLY A 66 -12.07 1.12 -22.12
CA GLY A 66 -13.21 2.06 -22.22
C GLY A 66 -14.28 2.03 -21.11
N LEU A 67 -13.90 2.25 -19.84
CA LEU A 67 -14.83 2.63 -18.76
C LEU A 67 -14.27 3.90 -18.07
N GLU A 68 -14.96 5.03 -18.21
CA GLU A 68 -14.67 6.39 -17.66
C GLU A 68 -14.54 6.39 -16.11
N ASP A 69 -13.90 7.31 -15.36
CA ASP A 69 -13.65 8.75 -15.59
C ASP A 69 -12.43 9.30 -14.77
N SER A 70 -11.51 8.43 -14.35
CA SER A 70 -10.29 8.83 -13.62
C SER A 70 -9.09 8.10 -14.18
N GLU A 71 -8.17 8.85 -14.81
CA GLU A 71 -6.94 8.29 -15.41
C GLU A 71 -6.08 7.59 -14.33
N PHE A 72 -6.27 7.94 -13.05
CA PHE A 72 -5.46 7.48 -11.91
C PHE A 72 -6.31 7.01 -10.72
N PRO A 73 -5.79 6.15 -9.82
CA PRO A 73 -6.51 5.76 -8.60
C PRO A 73 -6.72 6.94 -7.66
N ARG A 74 -7.89 6.99 -7.00
CA ARG A 74 -8.23 8.01 -6.01
C ARG A 74 -8.32 7.43 -4.61
N TYR A 75 -7.50 7.94 -3.70
CA TYR A 75 -7.46 7.52 -2.30
C TYR A 75 -8.31 8.47 -1.45
N LEU A 76 -9.36 7.93 -0.82
CA LEU A 76 -10.19 8.68 0.13
C LEU A 76 -9.73 8.33 1.55
N MET A 77 -9.10 9.29 2.20
CA MET A 77 -8.51 9.14 3.53
C MET A 77 -9.41 9.77 4.58
N SER A 78 -9.67 9.05 5.67
CA SER A 78 -10.21 9.66 6.88
C SER A 78 -9.09 10.37 7.64
N SER A 79 -9.31 11.61 8.10
CA SER A 79 -8.37 12.28 9.00
C SER A 79 -8.15 11.49 10.28
N LYS A 80 -9.16 10.75 10.77
CA LYS A 80 -8.97 9.82 11.90
C LYS A 80 -7.86 8.81 11.62
N LEU A 81 -7.86 8.17 10.44
CA LEU A 81 -6.83 7.19 10.09
C LEU A 81 -5.44 7.83 9.97
N ILE A 82 -5.36 9.07 9.45
CA ILE A 82 -4.12 9.84 9.41
C ILE A 82 -3.57 10.09 10.81
N HIS A 83 -4.43 10.47 11.76
CA HIS A 83 -4.02 10.68 13.14
C HIS A 83 -3.58 9.37 13.81
N ASP A 84 -4.35 8.28 13.63
CA ASP A 84 -3.98 6.97 14.15
C ASP A 84 -2.62 6.50 13.59
N LEU A 85 -2.34 6.78 12.30
CA LEU A 85 -1.04 6.52 11.66
C LEU A 85 0.07 7.37 12.25
N PHE A 86 -0.17 8.67 12.41
CA PHE A 86 0.79 9.59 13.01
C PHE A 86 1.17 9.14 14.41
N ASP A 87 0.19 8.87 15.27
CA ASP A 87 0.42 8.43 16.64
C ASP A 87 1.21 7.12 16.63
N TYR A 88 0.81 6.13 15.82
CA TYR A 88 1.52 4.85 15.74
C TYR A 88 2.99 5.00 15.31
N LEU A 89 3.26 5.81 14.28
CA LEU A 89 4.57 5.94 13.65
C LEU A 89 5.51 6.92 14.38
N VAL A 90 4.96 7.90 15.11
CA VAL A 90 5.72 9.03 15.68
C VAL A 90 5.84 8.99 17.21
N GLU A 91 5.00 8.24 17.93
CA GLU A 91 4.97 8.20 19.41
C GLU A 91 6.28 7.72 20.08
N ASP A 92 7.18 7.04 19.37
CA ASP A 92 8.43 6.51 19.96
C ASP A 92 9.65 7.11 19.23
N ASP A 93 10.44 7.92 19.93
CA ASP A 93 11.39 8.86 19.35
C ASP A 93 12.66 8.23 18.76
N GLU A 94 12.99 6.98 19.12
CA GLU A 94 14.34 6.44 18.88
C GLU A 94 14.46 5.46 17.71
N ILE A 95 13.35 4.93 17.18
CA ILE A 95 13.40 3.81 16.23
C ILE A 95 12.44 4.03 15.06
N GLU A 96 12.91 3.83 13.83
CA GLU A 96 12.06 3.81 12.65
C GLU A 96 10.94 2.77 12.81
N LYS A 97 9.72 3.17 12.47
CA LYS A 97 8.55 2.29 12.44
C LYS A 97 8.03 2.24 11.01
N MET A 98 7.54 1.06 10.64
CA MET A 98 6.76 0.89 9.44
C MET A 98 5.41 0.25 9.81
N CYS A 99 4.39 0.57 9.05
CA CYS A 99 3.12 -0.12 9.04
C CYS A 99 2.59 -0.24 7.62
N GLN A 100 1.51 -0.97 7.48
CA GLN A 100 0.70 -0.95 6.29
C GLN A 100 -0.73 -0.57 6.67
N CYS A 101 -1.53 -0.16 5.70
CA CYS A 101 -2.97 -0.14 5.86
C CYS A 101 -3.63 -1.07 4.87
N THR A 102 -4.73 -1.65 5.30
CA THR A 102 -5.66 -2.33 4.43
C THR A 102 -6.91 -1.49 4.17
N GLY A 103 -7.63 -1.81 3.11
CA GLY A 103 -8.82 -1.10 2.72
C GLY A 103 -9.56 -1.76 1.57
N VAL A 104 -10.64 -1.10 1.20
CA VAL A 104 -11.52 -1.50 0.10
C VAL A 104 -11.03 -0.82 -1.19
N VAL A 105 -11.03 -1.60 -2.27
CA VAL A 105 -10.73 -1.12 -3.63
C VAL A 105 -12.00 -1.25 -4.46
N ASP A 106 -12.62 -0.12 -4.80
CA ASP A 106 -13.71 -0.10 -5.78
C ASP A 106 -13.13 -0.01 -7.19
N GLU A 107 -13.05 -1.15 -7.86
CA GLU A 107 -12.57 -1.25 -9.24
C GLU A 107 -13.43 -0.48 -10.25
N LYS A 108 -14.71 -0.22 -9.95
CA LYS A 108 -15.61 0.47 -10.89
C LYS A 108 -15.33 1.97 -10.94
N THR A 109 -15.02 2.57 -9.79
CA THR A 109 -14.75 4.00 -9.67
C THR A 109 -13.27 4.32 -9.53
N ASN A 110 -12.41 3.28 -9.54
CA ASN A 110 -10.97 3.38 -9.26
C ASN A 110 -10.70 4.12 -7.93
N THR A 111 -11.58 3.92 -6.95
CA THR A 111 -11.53 4.56 -5.64
C THR A 111 -11.03 3.58 -4.59
N ILE A 112 -10.12 4.03 -3.75
CA ILE A 112 -9.49 3.23 -2.72
C ILE A 112 -9.76 3.91 -1.38
N VAL A 113 -10.26 3.14 -0.43
CA VAL A 113 -10.60 3.65 0.91
C VAL A 113 -9.82 2.85 1.94
N PRO A 114 -8.67 3.37 2.42
CA PRO A 114 -7.95 2.77 3.54
C PRO A 114 -8.79 2.82 4.82
N THR A 115 -8.87 1.70 5.53
CA THR A 115 -9.77 1.54 6.69
C THR A 115 -9.05 1.16 7.97
N GLU A 116 -7.95 0.42 7.90
CA GLU A 116 -7.32 -0.17 9.08
C GLU A 116 -5.79 -0.22 8.98
N ILE A 117 -5.11 0.05 10.10
CA ILE A 117 -3.67 -0.07 10.23
C ILE A 117 -3.29 -1.52 10.57
N LEU A 118 -2.49 -2.13 9.70
CA LEU A 118 -1.87 -3.42 9.91
C LEU A 118 -0.55 -3.24 10.68
N LYS A 119 -0.55 -3.71 11.93
CA LYS A 119 0.64 -3.70 12.80
C LYS A 119 1.48 -4.94 12.52
N LEU A 120 2.41 -4.81 11.59
CA LEU A 120 3.31 -5.90 11.23
C LEU A 120 4.34 -6.13 12.34
N GLY A 121 4.61 -7.40 12.66
CA GLY A 121 5.78 -7.78 13.45
C GLY A 121 7.06 -7.36 12.72
N MET A 122 8.12 -7.03 13.48
CA MET A 122 9.40 -6.59 12.92
C MET A 122 10.50 -7.57 13.33
N SER A 123 11.26 -8.06 12.35
CA SER A 123 12.42 -8.95 12.56
C SER A 123 13.72 -8.17 12.79
N GLN A 124 13.80 -6.92 12.31
CA GLN A 124 14.94 -6.03 12.55
C GLN A 124 14.45 -4.58 12.63
N ARG A 125 15.03 -3.81 13.56
CA ARG A 125 14.77 -2.38 13.74
C ARG A 125 16.08 -1.65 13.99
N SER A 126 16.36 -0.62 13.21
CA SER A 126 17.42 0.36 13.46
C SER A 126 16.92 1.76 13.13
N SER A 127 17.74 2.77 13.39
CA SER A 127 17.44 4.17 13.05
C SER A 127 17.47 4.48 11.55
N ILE A 128 17.83 3.51 10.70
CA ILE A 128 18.00 3.67 9.25
C ILE A 128 17.38 2.51 8.44
N TYR A 129 16.81 1.51 9.13
CA TYR A 129 16.28 0.32 8.47
C TYR A 129 15.31 -0.46 9.37
N VAL A 130 14.16 -0.79 8.81
CA VAL A 130 13.20 -1.72 9.41
C VAL A 130 12.97 -2.89 8.45
N LYS A 131 13.00 -4.11 9.01
CA LYS A 131 12.60 -5.32 8.30
C LYS A 131 11.41 -5.95 9.00
N GLY A 132 10.31 -6.11 8.29
CA GLY A 132 9.16 -6.86 8.79
C GLY A 132 9.50 -8.32 9.08
N ASP A 133 8.83 -8.90 10.07
CA ASP A 133 8.86 -10.33 10.33
C ASP A 133 8.04 -11.06 9.26
N ARG A 134 8.70 -11.97 8.53
CA ARG A 134 8.09 -12.67 7.38
C ARG A 134 6.83 -13.44 7.80
N ARG A 135 6.84 -14.08 8.97
CA ARG A 135 5.70 -14.85 9.46
C ARG A 135 4.51 -13.96 9.78
N SER A 136 4.75 -12.85 10.49
CA SER A 136 3.71 -11.87 10.81
C SER A 136 3.11 -11.21 9.56
N ILE A 137 3.95 -10.85 8.58
CA ILE A 137 3.49 -10.31 7.29
C ILE A 137 2.57 -11.33 6.59
N ASN A 138 2.99 -12.60 6.52
CA ASN A 138 2.23 -13.62 5.80
C ASN A 138 0.89 -13.94 6.44
N ASN A 139 0.86 -14.05 7.78
CA ASN A 139 -0.39 -14.26 8.50
C ASN A 139 -1.36 -13.11 8.24
N THR A 140 -0.85 -11.87 8.22
CA THR A 140 -1.66 -10.69 7.91
C THR A 140 -2.19 -10.77 6.48
N TYR A 141 -1.35 -11.08 5.49
CA TYR A 141 -1.76 -11.09 4.08
C TYR A 141 -2.76 -12.21 3.78
N SER A 142 -2.56 -13.39 4.37
CA SER A 142 -3.51 -14.50 4.25
C SER A 142 -4.90 -14.14 4.79
N GLN A 143 -4.97 -13.36 5.87
CA GLN A 143 -6.26 -12.87 6.38
C GLN A 143 -6.92 -11.85 5.44
N LEU A 144 -6.15 -10.97 4.80
CA LEU A 144 -6.71 -9.99 3.86
C LEU A 144 -7.38 -10.65 2.65
N ASP A 145 -6.79 -11.76 2.17
CA ASP A 145 -7.30 -12.54 1.06
C ASP A 145 -8.70 -13.11 1.32
N ASP A 146 -9.00 -13.48 2.57
CA ASP A 146 -10.32 -13.98 2.96
C ASP A 146 -11.41 -12.88 2.94
N TYR A 147 -11.02 -11.62 3.15
CA TYR A 147 -11.93 -10.47 3.15
C TYR A 147 -11.97 -9.69 1.84
N LEU A 148 -11.22 -10.13 0.81
CA LEU A 148 -11.03 -9.39 -0.45
C LEU A 148 -10.51 -7.96 -0.25
N HIS A 149 -9.83 -7.73 0.86
CA HIS A 149 -9.17 -6.45 1.11
C HIS A 149 -7.79 -6.44 0.45
N SER A 150 -7.27 -5.24 0.19
CA SER A 150 -5.93 -5.07 -0.37
C SER A 150 -5.04 -4.27 0.58
N ILE A 151 -3.73 -4.32 0.35
CA ILE A 151 -2.78 -3.41 0.98
C ILE A 151 -2.80 -2.13 0.17
N VAL A 152 -3.11 -1.02 0.82
CA VAL A 152 -3.43 0.24 0.12
C VAL A 152 -2.53 1.39 0.56
N ILE A 153 -1.93 1.29 1.75
CA ILE A 153 -0.92 2.24 2.23
C ILE A 153 0.28 1.48 2.78
N GLN A 154 1.47 1.97 2.49
CA GLN A 154 2.70 1.63 3.20
C GLN A 154 3.20 2.89 3.92
N GLY A 155 3.25 2.85 5.25
CA GLY A 155 3.61 4.00 6.07
C GLY A 155 4.91 3.80 6.81
N HIS A 156 5.74 4.84 6.87
CA HIS A 156 6.88 4.89 7.77
C HIS A 156 7.18 6.30 8.24
N ARG A 157 8.13 6.44 9.15
CA ARG A 157 8.61 7.72 9.68
C ARG A 157 10.03 8.00 9.20
N HIS A 158 10.31 9.26 8.88
CA HIS A 158 11.66 9.79 8.77
C HIS A 158 12.10 10.59 10.00
N PRO A 159 13.40 10.67 10.30
CA PRO A 159 13.93 11.63 11.25
C PRO A 159 13.73 13.07 10.74
N GLY A 160 13.50 14.00 11.66
CA GLY A 160 13.29 15.42 11.37
C GLY A 160 11.89 15.93 11.72
N SER A 161 11.62 17.19 11.39
CA SER A 161 10.38 17.89 11.77
C SER A 161 9.77 18.76 10.67
N GLY A 162 10.48 19.03 9.57
CA GLY A 162 10.02 19.90 8.50
C GLY A 162 9.44 19.14 7.29
N PRO A 163 8.71 19.83 6.40
CA PRO A 163 8.12 19.21 5.20
C PRO A 163 9.18 18.59 4.29
N GLY A 164 10.38 19.16 4.19
CA GLY A 164 11.48 18.61 3.39
C GLY A 164 11.99 17.25 3.87
N ALA A 165 11.80 16.91 5.15
CA ALA A 165 12.20 15.63 5.71
C ALA A 165 11.23 14.48 5.34
N THR A 166 10.09 14.79 4.73
CA THR A 166 9.09 13.81 4.28
C THR A 166 9.40 13.21 2.89
N GLN A 167 10.51 13.62 2.26
CA GLN A 167 10.89 13.14 0.94
C GLN A 167 11.31 11.67 0.97
N PRO A 168 10.82 10.83 0.05
CA PRO A 168 11.28 9.44 -0.03
C PRO A 168 12.74 9.39 -0.50
N SER A 169 13.53 8.53 0.13
CA SER A 169 14.87 8.18 -0.33
C SER A 169 14.81 7.24 -1.54
N SER A 170 15.95 7.03 -2.20
CA SER A 170 16.06 6.03 -3.28
C SER A 170 15.79 4.60 -2.81
N ILE A 171 16.05 4.32 -1.52
CA ILE A 171 15.76 3.02 -0.91
C ILE A 171 14.25 2.87 -0.72
N ASP A 172 13.56 3.92 -0.25
CA ASP A 172 12.11 3.92 -0.08
C ASP A 172 11.41 3.66 -1.41
N LEU A 173 11.78 4.42 -2.46
CA LEU A 173 11.20 4.26 -3.79
C LEU A 173 11.42 2.84 -4.35
N ARG A 174 12.63 2.27 -4.18
CA ARG A 174 12.90 0.90 -4.65
C ARG A 174 12.05 -0.13 -3.90
N ASN A 175 11.98 -0.02 -2.57
CA ASN A 175 11.20 -0.95 -1.76
C ASN A 175 9.70 -0.80 -2.01
N HIS A 176 9.24 0.43 -2.26
CA HIS A 176 7.84 0.72 -2.55
C HIS A 176 7.41 0.20 -3.92
N LYS A 177 8.27 0.33 -4.93
CA LYS A 177 8.01 -0.18 -6.29
C LYS A 177 7.68 -1.66 -6.32
N ASP A 178 8.35 -2.44 -5.48
CA ASP A 178 8.07 -3.87 -5.33
C ASP A 178 6.66 -4.17 -4.79
N MET A 179 6.13 -3.28 -3.95
CA MET A 179 4.77 -3.37 -3.42
C MET A 179 3.73 -2.87 -4.43
N GLU A 180 4.02 -1.78 -5.15
CA GLU A 180 3.15 -1.24 -6.22
C GLU A 180 2.93 -2.24 -7.36
N MET A 181 3.91 -3.09 -7.64
CA MET A 181 3.71 -4.18 -8.59
C MET A 181 2.59 -5.11 -8.15
N CYS A 182 2.40 -5.35 -6.85
CA CYS A 182 1.48 -6.36 -6.35
C CYS A 182 0.15 -5.80 -5.84
N TYR A 183 0.12 -4.52 -5.45
CA TYR A 183 -0.99 -3.92 -4.73
C TYR A 183 -1.22 -2.49 -5.21
N PRO A 184 -2.47 -1.98 -5.16
CA PRO A 184 -2.76 -0.58 -5.40
C PRO A 184 -2.38 0.24 -4.15
N VAL A 185 -1.09 0.27 -3.85
CA VAL A 185 -0.52 0.85 -2.64
C VAL A 185 0.12 2.20 -2.94
N ILE A 186 -0.03 3.15 -2.03
CA ILE A 186 0.80 4.37 -2.02
C ILE A 186 1.58 4.45 -0.71
N GLY A 187 2.71 5.13 -0.76
CA GLY A 187 3.55 5.38 0.37
C GLY A 187 3.08 6.60 1.17
N ILE A 188 3.29 6.60 2.48
CA ILE A 188 3.13 7.78 3.35
C ILE A 188 4.33 7.90 4.29
N ILE A 189 4.94 9.08 4.34
CA ILE A 189 6.09 9.37 5.21
C ILE A 189 5.70 10.44 6.20
N PHE A 190 5.79 10.13 7.50
CA PHE A 190 5.57 11.08 8.58
C PHE A 190 6.87 11.61 9.17
N VAL A 191 6.83 12.82 9.70
CA VAL A 191 7.90 13.41 10.52
C VAL A 191 7.34 14.03 11.79
N LYS A 192 8.17 14.22 12.82
CA LYS A 192 7.73 14.61 14.17
C LYS A 192 6.97 15.94 14.23
N GLY A 193 7.25 16.86 13.31
CA GLY A 193 6.59 18.18 13.27
C GLY A 193 5.15 18.17 12.74
N GLY A 194 4.53 17.00 12.57
CA GLY A 194 3.15 16.88 12.09
C GLY A 194 3.03 16.94 10.57
N TYR A 195 4.14 17.06 9.84
CA TYR A 195 4.14 17.00 8.38
C TYR A 195 4.16 15.56 7.90
N PHE A 196 3.54 15.35 6.75
CA PHE A 196 3.62 14.07 6.06
C PHE A 196 3.46 14.24 4.55
N ARG A 197 3.94 13.24 3.81
CA ARG A 197 3.88 13.22 2.35
C ARG A 197 3.42 11.87 1.87
N PHE A 198 2.53 11.88 0.89
CA PHE A 198 2.23 10.69 0.12
C PHE A 198 3.14 10.60 -1.10
N PHE A 199 3.53 9.38 -1.45
CA PHE A 199 4.38 9.14 -2.59
C PHE A 199 3.99 7.83 -3.31
N SER A 200 4.49 7.72 -4.52
CA SER A 200 4.50 6.52 -5.36
C SER A 200 5.87 6.46 -6.02
N SER A 201 6.28 5.29 -6.51
CA SER A 201 7.55 5.17 -7.23
C SER A 201 7.41 5.69 -8.65
N ASP A 202 6.36 5.26 -9.36
CA ASP A 202 6.14 5.60 -10.76
C ASP A 202 4.68 5.98 -11.07
N ASP A 203 3.71 5.57 -10.25
CA ASP A 203 2.29 5.70 -10.55
C ASP A 203 1.71 7.07 -10.18
N LYS A 204 0.84 7.62 -11.03
CA LYS A 204 0.05 8.80 -10.66
C LYS A 204 -1.15 8.36 -9.82
N PHE A 205 -1.57 9.21 -8.89
CA PHE A 205 -2.72 8.99 -8.01
C PHE A 205 -3.25 10.31 -7.48
N GLU A 206 -4.49 10.27 -6.99
CA GLU A 206 -5.19 11.37 -6.33
C GLU A 206 -5.45 11.06 -4.86
N ILE A 207 -5.54 12.10 -4.03
CA ILE A 207 -5.83 11.96 -2.60
C ILE A 207 -6.85 13.02 -2.21
N GLU A 208 -7.86 12.57 -1.48
CA GLU A 208 -8.81 13.42 -0.77
C GLU A 208 -8.84 13.01 0.69
N ILE A 209 -8.76 13.99 1.59
CA ILE A 209 -8.73 13.75 3.04
C ILE A 209 -9.97 14.38 3.66
N TYR A 210 -10.71 13.60 4.44
CA TYR A 210 -12.02 13.97 4.98
C TYR A 210 -12.03 14.04 6.50
N GLY A 211 -12.75 15.06 7.00
CA GLY A 211 -13.09 15.21 8.41
C GLY A 211 -12.03 15.92 9.26
N THR A 212 -12.40 16.21 10.50
CA THR A 212 -11.54 16.81 11.53
C THR A 212 -11.62 15.95 12.79
N ILE A 213 -10.55 15.89 13.58
CA ILE A 213 -10.52 15.09 14.81
C ILE A 213 -9.98 15.93 15.98
N ASN A 214 -10.73 15.99 17.07
CA ASN A 214 -10.33 16.69 18.30
C ASN A 214 -9.85 18.15 18.09
N GLY A 215 -10.52 18.89 17.20
CA GLY A 215 -10.11 20.25 16.86
C GLY A 215 -8.82 20.33 16.05
N LYS A 216 -8.35 19.22 15.48
CA LYS A 216 -7.24 19.16 14.53
C LYS A 216 -7.74 18.84 13.13
N GLU A 217 -7.12 19.49 12.16
CA GLU A 217 -7.35 19.32 10.73
C GLU A 217 -6.08 18.87 10.01
N VAL A 218 -6.29 18.32 8.83
CA VAL A 218 -5.22 18.01 7.89
C VAL A 218 -5.27 19.02 6.76
N VAL A 219 -4.20 19.81 6.62
CA VAL A 219 -4.11 20.85 5.60
C VAL A 219 -3.05 20.50 4.59
N LYS A 220 -3.37 20.67 3.29
CA LYS A 220 -2.39 20.53 2.21
C LYS A 220 -1.47 21.74 2.20
N VAL A 221 -0.16 21.50 2.28
CA VAL A 221 0.87 22.56 2.31
C VAL A 221 1.67 22.65 1.01
N ASP A 222 1.78 21.55 0.27
CA ASP A 222 2.48 21.46 -1.02
C ASP A 222 1.97 20.24 -1.81
N ASP A 223 2.56 19.95 -2.98
CA ASP A 223 2.24 18.76 -3.75
C ASP A 223 2.45 17.49 -2.90
N ARG A 224 1.35 16.73 -2.77
CA ARG A 224 1.22 15.52 -1.95
C ARG A 224 1.71 15.65 -0.50
N THR A 225 1.93 16.87 -0.01
CA THR A 225 2.46 17.15 1.32
C THR A 225 1.40 17.86 2.15
N TYR A 226 1.23 17.38 3.37
CA TYR A 226 0.18 17.79 4.28
C TYR A 226 0.75 18.02 5.68
N ARG A 227 -0.04 18.68 6.52
CA ARG A 227 0.29 18.91 7.91
C ARG A 227 -0.93 18.70 8.80
N ILE A 228 -0.74 18.01 9.92
CA ILE A 228 -1.69 17.98 11.03
C ILE A 228 -1.50 19.27 11.85
N GLN A 229 -2.57 20.04 12.02
CA GLN A 229 -2.56 21.29 12.78
C GLN A 229 -3.87 21.50 13.54
N ASP A 230 -3.88 22.40 14.52
CA ASP A 230 -5.10 22.79 15.22
C ASP A 230 -5.98 23.65 14.29
N VAL A 231 -7.30 23.50 14.42
CA VAL A 231 -8.30 24.31 13.71
C VAL A 231 -8.31 25.71 14.32
N ASN A 232 -8.15 26.73 13.46
CA ASN A 232 -8.21 28.13 13.86
C ASN A 232 -9.65 28.60 14.13
#